data_AF-A0A1V6BD35-F1
#
_entry.id   AF-A0A1V6BD35-F1
#
_cell.length_a   1.000
_cell.length_b   1.000
_cell.length_c   1.000
_cell.angle_alpha   90.00
_cell.angle_beta   90.00
_cell.angle_gamma   90.00
#
_symmetry.space_group_name_H-M   'P 1'
#
loop_
_entity.id
_entity.type
_entity.pdbx_description
1 polymer ?
#
loop_
_entity_poly.entity_id
_entity_poly.type
_entity_poly.pdbx_seq_one_letter_code
_entity_poly.pdbx_strand_id
1 'polypeptide(L)'
;MDILEKLENSYNREVQKKVLAQLDIIDAATEKYHQEKYKYRSIFLEQAKPLQDQLQREKALHKNYKSELRNQIHKVKFEYKGKMDEIKEDYYFDLKEAKQSLDLIKKKIHHNYQKARREYMQAYASSPEVLKAKLNKFDQDFKVYYDKEIAELTRQREETISDLKQKHVEQLAKLKKQMQGEVDEIKKAFLKINKEAYKAEKEAKISRLKSQINVLKQEMKKQEKGNRSFLKTLKKETKAVKQKARSEIRKINRETRNAVNKMSAQERKEFMELQKYINEDFRLRRKIKLDQKEASIMKKINPAYIYIFPAAFGEVLFTLLPFAFMIVGSLFRVNLTNLSKSRWVGLQNFVMIFTKDVEFQKAIYNTIIYSFITVVLLSVVTILMAAWLAKNTKIHNLAQTMVFTPHIASLVSISILWIAMLNPNGIINQVLAVFGIKGPAWLLQENTSLFSVSLVTVWKDIGYYVLIIISGLQGIPAYVYEAAKLDKASKMRTFFSITIPLLAPTLSFVFITKFINSFKVFAPIEIMTNGGPMGSSMVLSYWIYKVGRIGFNYGPAMAGAIILTIMIAICTFINNRYLRKIVRY
;
A
#
# COMPACT_ATOMS: atom_id res chain seq x y z
N MET A 1 42.80 -33.11 -37.07
CA MET A 1 44.15 -32.53 -37.22
C MET A 1 44.31 -31.80 -38.55
N ASP A 2 43.86 -32.40 -39.67
CA ASP A 2 44.11 -31.94 -41.05
C ASP A 2 43.64 -30.49 -41.39
N ILE A 3 42.48 -30.01 -40.89
CA ILE A 3 41.96 -28.67 -41.22
C ILE A 3 42.71 -27.54 -40.47
N LEU A 4 43.14 -27.77 -39.23
CA LEU A 4 43.83 -26.76 -38.42
C LEU A 4 45.25 -26.51 -38.94
N GLU A 5 45.94 -27.56 -39.35
CA GLU A 5 47.28 -27.49 -39.95
C GLU A 5 47.23 -26.85 -41.34
N LYS A 6 46.22 -27.21 -42.15
CA LYS A 6 45.92 -26.52 -43.43
C LYS A 6 45.60 -25.04 -43.23
N LEU A 7 44.88 -24.68 -42.15
CA LEU A 7 44.55 -23.29 -41.83
C LEU A 7 45.79 -22.51 -41.35
N GLU A 8 46.68 -23.12 -40.57
CA GLU A 8 47.85 -22.46 -39.98
C GLU A 8 48.83 -21.93 -41.04
N ASN A 9 49.01 -22.69 -42.12
CA ASN A 9 49.84 -22.33 -43.27
C ASN A 9 49.04 -21.67 -44.42
N SER A 10 47.75 -21.40 -44.24
CA SER A 10 46.89 -20.82 -45.28
C SER A 10 47.09 -19.32 -45.46
N TYR A 11 46.91 -18.86 -46.71
CA TYR A 11 46.82 -17.44 -47.05
C TYR A 11 45.74 -16.71 -46.21
N ASN A 12 44.65 -17.38 -45.86
CA ASN A 12 43.57 -16.82 -45.05
C ASN A 12 44.04 -16.43 -43.64
N ARG A 13 44.91 -17.23 -43.03
CA ARG A 13 45.46 -16.98 -41.69
C ARG A 13 46.45 -15.83 -41.68
N GLU A 14 47.23 -15.68 -42.74
CA GLU A 14 48.13 -14.53 -42.90
C GLU A 14 47.35 -13.21 -43.05
N VAL A 15 46.29 -13.22 -43.87
CA VAL A 15 45.35 -12.08 -44.00
C VAL A 15 44.69 -11.78 -42.65
N GLN A 16 44.26 -12.81 -41.92
CA GLN A 16 43.66 -12.66 -40.59
C GLN A 16 44.62 -11.98 -39.59
N LYS A 17 45.89 -12.41 -39.53
CA LYS A 17 46.91 -11.81 -38.65
C LYS A 17 47.12 -10.32 -38.98
N LYS A 18 47.20 -9.97 -40.26
CA LYS A 18 47.37 -8.57 -40.71
C LYS A 18 46.16 -7.69 -40.33
N VAL A 19 44.93 -8.19 -40.50
CA VAL A 19 43.71 -7.46 -40.13
C VAL A 19 43.60 -7.30 -38.61
N LEU A 20 43.90 -8.35 -37.83
CA LEU A 20 43.86 -8.30 -36.36
C LEU A 20 44.86 -7.28 -35.81
N ALA A 21 46.09 -7.25 -36.32
CA ALA A 21 47.10 -6.27 -35.90
C ALA A 21 46.61 -4.82 -36.09
N GLN A 22 45.91 -4.53 -37.20
CA GLN A 22 45.34 -3.19 -37.43
C GLN A 22 44.15 -2.88 -36.51
N LEU A 23 43.35 -3.88 -36.15
CA LEU A 23 42.25 -3.70 -35.18
C LEU A 23 42.77 -3.47 -33.77
N ASP A 24 43.84 -4.15 -33.34
CA ASP A 24 44.44 -3.94 -32.02
C ASP A 24 45.07 -2.54 -31.91
N ILE A 25 45.67 -2.01 -32.98
CA ILE A 25 46.13 -0.62 -33.05
C ILE A 25 44.95 0.36 -32.84
N ILE A 26 43.79 0.07 -33.44
CA ILE A 26 42.57 0.88 -33.26
C ILE A 26 42.07 0.81 -31.82
N ASP A 27 42.04 -0.37 -31.21
CA ASP A 27 41.59 -0.58 -29.84
C ASP A 27 42.51 0.14 -28.84
N ALA A 28 43.84 -0.05 -28.96
CA ALA A 28 44.83 0.60 -28.09
C ALA A 28 44.79 2.13 -28.17
N ALA A 29 44.67 2.70 -29.38
CA ALA A 29 44.53 4.14 -29.55
C ALA A 29 43.21 4.68 -28.95
N THR A 30 42.14 3.89 -29.02
CA THR A 30 40.83 4.23 -28.42
C THR A 30 40.91 4.20 -26.91
N GLU A 31 41.52 3.17 -26.34
CA GLU A 31 41.68 3.00 -24.91
C GLU A 31 42.53 4.11 -24.30
N LYS A 32 43.68 4.43 -24.90
CA LYS A 32 44.54 5.55 -24.47
C LYS A 32 43.76 6.87 -24.42
N TYR A 33 42.96 7.17 -25.43
CA TYR A 33 42.10 8.37 -25.45
C TYR A 33 41.06 8.36 -24.31
N HIS A 34 40.43 7.22 -24.04
CA HIS A 34 39.43 7.11 -22.98
C HIS A 34 40.02 7.17 -21.57
N GLN A 35 41.19 6.57 -21.35
CA GLN A 35 41.90 6.63 -20.07
C GLN A 35 42.31 8.06 -19.73
N GLU A 36 42.92 8.78 -20.69
CA GLU A 36 43.28 10.18 -20.50
C GLU A 36 42.04 11.05 -20.27
N LYS A 37 40.98 10.85 -21.07
CA LYS A 37 39.69 11.55 -20.88
C LYS A 37 39.09 11.30 -19.49
N TYR A 38 39.24 10.11 -18.92
CA TYR A 38 38.74 9.77 -17.59
C TYR A 38 39.55 10.44 -16.48
N LYS A 39 40.89 10.41 -16.57
CA LYS A 39 41.80 11.13 -15.66
C LYS A 39 41.43 12.62 -15.54
N TYR A 40 41.08 13.27 -16.65
CA TYR A 40 40.64 14.67 -16.61
C TYR A 40 39.34 14.92 -15.85
N ARG A 41 38.44 13.93 -15.79
CA ARG A 41 37.11 14.08 -15.18
C ARG A 41 37.12 13.78 -13.67
N SER A 42 38.02 12.93 -13.19
CA SER A 42 38.13 12.58 -11.76
C SER A 42 38.75 13.68 -10.92
N ILE A 43 39.79 14.36 -11.43
CA ILE A 43 40.49 15.46 -10.73
C ILE A 43 39.52 16.58 -10.30
N PHE A 44 38.51 16.89 -11.14
CA PHE A 44 37.47 17.88 -10.84
C PHE A 44 36.56 17.46 -9.67
N LEU A 45 36.21 16.18 -9.59
CA LEU A 45 35.30 15.66 -8.56
C LEU A 45 35.99 15.52 -7.20
N GLU A 46 37.29 15.22 -7.18
CA GLU A 46 38.03 15.00 -5.93
C GLU A 46 38.36 16.32 -5.19
N GLN A 47 38.69 17.40 -5.90
CA GLN A 47 39.17 18.64 -5.26
C GLN A 47 38.06 19.67 -5.01
N ALA A 48 37.07 19.81 -5.90
CA ALA A 48 36.05 20.87 -5.80
C ALA A 48 34.84 20.47 -4.93
N LYS A 49 34.49 19.19 -4.92
CA LYS A 49 33.29 18.67 -4.24
C LYS A 49 33.34 18.82 -2.71
N PRO A 50 34.46 18.52 -2.01
CA PRO A 50 34.52 18.68 -0.56
C PRO A 50 34.29 20.13 -0.11
N LEU A 51 34.85 21.10 -0.84
CA LEU A 51 34.71 22.52 -0.54
C LEU A 51 33.29 23.05 -0.85
N GLN A 52 32.65 22.54 -1.90
CA GLN A 52 31.24 22.85 -2.19
C GLN A 52 30.31 22.27 -1.13
N ASP A 53 30.53 21.04 -0.71
CA ASP A 53 29.75 20.39 0.34
C ASP A 53 29.90 21.13 1.67
N GLN A 54 31.12 21.58 1.99
CA GLN A 54 31.40 22.37 3.18
C GLN A 54 30.71 23.76 3.14
N LEU A 55 30.73 24.43 1.98
CA LEU A 55 30.00 25.69 1.78
C LEU A 55 28.48 25.52 1.93
N GLN A 56 27.91 24.42 1.42
CA GLN A 56 26.48 24.14 1.54
C GLN A 56 26.08 23.84 2.99
N ARG A 57 26.90 23.07 3.72
CA ARG A 57 26.69 22.81 5.15
C ARG A 57 26.70 24.11 5.97
N GLU A 58 27.68 24.98 5.76
CA GLU A 58 27.78 26.26 6.47
C GLU A 58 26.62 27.22 6.14
N LYS A 59 26.15 27.24 4.88
CA LYS A 59 24.94 27.99 4.48
C LYS A 59 23.66 27.46 5.14
N ALA A 60 23.53 26.14 5.27
CA ALA A 60 22.38 25.51 5.93
C ALA A 60 22.36 25.82 7.43
N LEU A 61 23.52 25.78 8.09
CA LEU A 61 23.66 26.16 9.50
C LEU A 61 23.30 27.62 9.74
N HIS A 62 23.71 28.53 8.85
CA HIS A 62 23.36 29.95 8.92
C HIS A 62 21.84 30.22 8.83
N LYS A 63 21.08 29.35 8.14
CA LYS A 63 19.63 29.52 7.92
C LYS A 63 18.78 29.07 9.14
N ASN A 64 19.33 28.29 10.07
CA ASN A 64 18.55 27.59 11.11
C ASN A 64 18.46 28.26 12.49
N TYR A 65 19.13 29.39 12.72
CA TYR A 65 19.18 30.06 14.04
C TYR A 65 17.80 30.53 14.55
N LYS A 66 16.93 31.05 13.67
CA LYS A 66 15.56 31.46 14.02
C LYS A 66 14.59 30.28 14.17
N SER A 67 14.92 29.12 13.60
CA SER A 67 14.12 27.91 13.74
C SER A 67 14.27 27.32 15.13
N GLU A 68 15.51 27.31 15.65
CA GLU A 68 15.81 26.74 16.96
C GLU A 68 15.12 27.49 18.10
N LEU A 69 15.14 28.83 18.08
CA LEU A 69 14.38 29.65 19.04
C LEU A 69 12.88 29.34 19.01
N ARG A 70 12.30 29.20 17.82
CA ARG A 70 10.88 28.90 17.66
C ARG A 70 10.53 27.52 18.21
N ASN A 71 11.40 26.53 17.99
CA ASN A 71 11.20 25.17 18.48
C ASN A 71 11.23 25.10 20.01
N GLN A 72 12.18 25.79 20.65
CA GLN A 72 12.29 25.82 22.12
C GLN A 72 11.10 26.53 22.77
N ILE A 73 10.68 27.69 22.22
CA ILE A 73 9.47 28.39 22.70
C ILE A 73 8.21 27.53 22.49
N HIS A 74 8.13 26.81 21.36
CA HIS A 74 6.98 25.94 21.07
C HIS A 74 6.89 24.78 22.07
N LYS A 75 8.02 24.15 22.40
CA LYS A 75 8.09 23.03 23.35
C LYS A 75 7.58 23.44 24.74
N VAL A 76 8.04 24.58 25.28
CA VAL A 76 7.58 25.10 26.58
C VAL A 76 6.08 25.41 26.54
N LYS A 77 5.61 26.12 25.50
CA LYS A 77 4.18 26.42 25.36
C LYS A 77 3.31 25.16 25.27
N PHE A 78 3.82 24.11 24.62
CA PHE A 78 3.10 22.85 24.49
C PHE A 78 2.99 22.12 25.83
N GLU A 79 4.07 22.05 26.60
CA GLU A 79 4.07 21.43 27.93
C GLU A 79 3.10 22.13 28.89
N TYR A 80 3.17 23.47 28.98
CA TYR A 80 2.28 24.25 29.84
C TYR A 80 0.82 24.22 29.38
N LYS A 81 0.57 24.03 28.08
CA LYS A 81 -0.79 23.78 27.56
C LYS A 81 -1.37 22.49 28.11
N GLY A 82 -0.58 21.40 28.16
CA GLY A 82 -1.01 20.14 28.77
C GLY A 82 -1.45 20.31 30.22
N LYS A 83 -0.60 20.95 31.04
CA LYS A 83 -0.91 21.24 32.46
C LYS A 83 -2.16 22.12 32.64
N MET A 84 -2.37 23.09 31.76
CA MET A 84 -3.57 23.95 31.77
C MET A 84 -4.84 23.22 31.34
N ASP A 85 -4.73 22.20 30.50
CA ASP A 85 -5.88 21.41 30.06
C ASP A 85 -6.29 20.41 31.16
N GLU A 86 -5.34 19.84 31.91
CA GLU A 86 -5.60 19.01 33.11
C GLU A 86 -6.41 19.76 34.18
N ILE A 87 -6.02 20.99 34.53
CA ILE A 87 -6.77 21.83 35.49
C ILE A 87 -8.20 22.11 35.02
N LYS A 88 -8.43 22.26 33.71
CA LYS A 88 -9.79 22.45 33.20
C LYS A 88 -10.62 21.18 33.35
N GLU A 89 -10.02 20.02 33.10
CA GLU A 89 -10.69 18.73 33.30
C GLU A 89 -11.07 18.53 34.78
N ASP A 90 -10.17 18.84 35.70
CA ASP A 90 -10.43 18.81 37.15
C ASP A 90 -11.59 19.75 37.53
N TYR A 91 -11.60 20.99 37.02
CA TYR A 91 -12.71 21.92 37.24
C TYR A 91 -14.05 21.37 36.72
N TYR A 92 -14.06 20.75 35.54
CA TYR A 92 -15.29 20.15 35.01
C TYR A 92 -15.76 18.95 35.83
N PHE A 93 -14.83 18.18 36.39
CA PHE A 93 -15.12 17.07 37.29
C PHE A 93 -15.74 17.58 38.61
N ASP A 94 -15.08 18.52 39.29
CA ASP A 94 -15.55 19.13 40.54
C ASP A 94 -16.95 19.78 40.37
N LEU A 95 -17.15 20.47 39.25
CA LEU A 95 -18.43 21.12 38.93
C LEU A 95 -19.55 20.11 38.68
N LYS A 96 -19.23 18.94 38.14
CA LYS A 96 -20.20 17.85 37.94
C LYS A 96 -20.57 17.20 39.27
N GLU A 97 -19.59 16.96 40.14
CA GLU A 97 -19.80 16.38 41.47
C GLU A 97 -20.70 17.27 42.35
N ALA A 98 -20.38 18.58 42.39
CA ALA A 98 -21.17 19.57 43.14
C ALA A 98 -22.64 19.69 42.65
N LYS A 99 -22.90 19.39 41.37
CA LYS A 99 -24.27 19.37 40.83
C LYS A 99 -25.02 18.08 41.17
N GLN A 100 -24.33 16.94 41.12
CA GLN A 100 -24.93 15.63 41.39
C GLN A 100 -25.31 15.45 42.87
N SER A 101 -24.55 16.03 43.81
CA SER A 101 -24.84 15.95 45.24
C SER A 101 -26.19 16.57 45.60
N LEU A 102 -26.54 17.74 45.05
CA LEU A 102 -27.84 18.39 45.29
C LEU A 102 -29.01 17.56 44.75
N ASP A 103 -28.87 16.99 43.56
CA ASP A 103 -29.91 16.15 42.96
C ASP A 103 -30.17 14.88 43.79
N LEU A 104 -29.11 14.30 44.38
CA LEU A 104 -29.25 13.16 45.29
C LEU A 104 -29.96 13.54 46.59
N ILE A 105 -29.63 14.70 47.15
CA ILE A 105 -30.28 15.23 48.37
C ILE A 105 -31.77 15.51 48.12
N LYS A 106 -32.12 16.16 47.00
CA LYS A 106 -33.51 16.38 46.57
C LYS A 106 -34.31 15.08 46.53
N LYS A 107 -33.74 14.03 45.92
CA LYS A 107 -34.36 12.70 45.85
C LYS A 107 -34.56 12.09 47.24
N LYS A 108 -33.60 12.24 48.15
CA LYS A 108 -33.68 11.72 49.53
C LYS A 108 -34.75 12.44 50.35
N ILE A 109 -34.84 13.77 50.25
CA ILE A 109 -35.89 14.57 50.91
C ILE A 109 -37.28 14.13 50.40
N HIS A 110 -37.44 14.02 49.08
CA HIS A 110 -38.70 13.56 48.49
C HIS A 110 -39.07 12.13 48.91
N HIS A 111 -38.09 11.22 48.98
CA HIS A 111 -38.31 9.85 49.45
C HIS A 111 -38.80 9.81 50.91
N ASN A 112 -38.16 10.57 51.80
CA ASN A 112 -38.54 10.66 53.21
C ASN A 112 -39.95 11.24 53.38
N TYR A 113 -40.30 12.25 52.58
CA TYR A 113 -41.67 12.78 52.52
C TYR A 113 -42.69 11.73 52.12
N GLN A 114 -42.45 10.99 51.05
CA GLN A 114 -43.35 9.92 50.60
C GLN A 114 -43.51 8.81 51.65
N LYS A 115 -42.47 8.56 52.47
CA LYS A 115 -42.54 7.62 53.59
C LYS A 115 -43.40 8.18 54.73
N ALA A 116 -43.10 9.39 55.21
CA ALA A 116 -43.85 10.04 56.28
C ALA A 116 -45.33 10.24 55.92
N ARG A 117 -45.62 10.62 54.67
CA ARG A 117 -46.99 10.76 54.14
C ARG A 117 -47.76 9.45 54.18
N ARG A 118 -47.12 8.32 53.87
CA ARG A 118 -47.72 6.98 53.95
C ARG A 118 -48.04 6.57 55.39
N GLU A 119 -47.11 6.81 56.31
CA GLU A 119 -47.32 6.57 57.74
C GLU A 119 -48.48 7.42 58.29
N TYR A 120 -48.58 8.68 57.86
CA TYR A 120 -49.71 9.56 58.20
C TYR A 120 -51.06 9.04 57.68
N MET A 121 -51.09 8.55 56.44
CA MET A 121 -52.31 7.95 55.85
C MET A 121 -52.75 6.69 56.62
N GLN A 122 -51.80 5.88 57.10
CA GLN A 122 -52.09 4.68 57.89
C GLN A 122 -52.63 5.03 59.28
N ALA A 123 -52.07 6.05 59.95
CA ALA A 123 -52.45 6.43 61.31
C ALA A 123 -53.88 6.99 61.43
N TYR A 124 -54.43 7.59 60.36
CA TYR A 124 -55.77 8.20 60.36
C TYR A 124 -56.77 7.49 59.44
N ALA A 125 -56.49 6.25 59.04
CA ALA A 125 -57.32 5.48 58.10
C ALA A 125 -58.77 5.27 58.58
N SER A 126 -59.03 5.30 59.89
CA SER A 126 -60.35 5.13 60.52
C SER A 126 -61.21 6.40 60.56
N SER A 127 -60.73 7.56 60.07
CA SER A 127 -61.49 8.83 60.07
C SER A 127 -61.22 9.65 58.79
N PRO A 128 -61.97 9.43 57.70
CA PRO A 128 -61.67 9.98 56.37
C PRO A 128 -61.66 11.51 56.29
N GLU A 129 -62.58 12.19 56.97
CA GLU A 129 -62.66 13.66 56.96
C GLU A 129 -61.50 14.31 57.70
N VAL A 130 -61.11 13.75 58.85
CA VAL A 130 -59.96 14.19 59.65
C VAL A 130 -58.64 13.94 58.91
N LEU A 131 -58.53 12.78 58.24
CA LEU A 131 -57.37 12.44 57.42
C LEU A 131 -57.17 13.46 56.29
N LYS A 132 -58.22 13.84 55.56
CA LYS A 132 -58.13 14.79 54.44
C LYS A 132 -57.63 16.17 54.90
N ALA A 133 -58.19 16.69 56.00
CA ALA A 133 -57.78 17.98 56.54
C ALA A 133 -56.32 17.96 57.05
N LYS A 134 -55.93 16.90 57.77
CA LYS A 134 -54.56 16.75 58.28
C LYS A 134 -53.54 16.52 57.16
N LEU A 135 -53.88 15.76 56.13
CA LEU A 135 -53.00 15.49 54.99
C LEU A 135 -52.76 16.76 54.16
N ASN A 136 -53.81 17.56 53.95
CA ASN A 136 -53.67 18.86 53.27
C ASN A 136 -52.75 19.81 54.05
N LYS A 137 -52.88 19.85 55.38
CA LYS A 137 -52.00 20.66 56.23
C LYS A 137 -50.56 20.14 56.20
N PHE A 138 -50.36 18.82 56.29
CA PHE A 138 -49.04 18.19 56.18
C PHE A 138 -48.37 18.48 54.83
N ASP A 139 -49.11 18.38 53.71
CA ASP A 139 -48.59 18.66 52.38
C ASP A 139 -48.23 20.15 52.21
N GLN A 140 -48.99 21.07 52.83
CA GLN A 140 -48.65 22.50 52.88
C GLN A 140 -47.41 22.76 53.72
N ASP A 141 -47.33 22.22 54.93
CA ASP A 141 -46.19 22.38 55.85
C ASP A 141 -44.91 21.81 55.23
N PHE A 142 -45.00 20.64 54.57
CA PHE A 142 -43.88 20.05 53.85
C PHE A 142 -43.43 20.92 52.68
N LYS A 143 -44.37 21.51 51.92
CA LYS A 143 -44.01 22.39 50.81
C LYS A 143 -43.22 23.60 51.30
N VAL A 144 -43.65 24.23 52.39
CA VAL A 144 -42.93 25.36 53.01
C VAL A 144 -41.54 24.93 53.48
N TYR A 145 -41.42 23.78 54.13
CA TYR A 145 -40.13 23.23 54.56
C TYR A 145 -39.21 22.92 53.36
N TYR A 146 -39.73 22.23 52.34
CA TYR A 146 -39.00 21.83 51.14
C TYR A 146 -38.48 23.05 50.38
N ASP A 147 -39.31 24.06 50.16
CA ASP A 147 -38.91 25.27 49.42
C ASP A 147 -37.81 26.02 50.19
N LYS A 148 -37.88 26.08 51.52
CA LYS A 148 -36.85 26.70 52.37
C LYS A 148 -35.54 25.91 52.34
N GLU A 149 -35.58 24.60 52.57
CA GLU A 149 -34.41 23.72 52.60
C GLU A 149 -33.70 23.68 51.23
N ILE A 150 -34.46 23.58 50.13
CA ILE A 150 -33.90 23.60 48.78
C ILE A 150 -33.28 24.96 48.44
N ALA A 151 -33.88 26.07 48.87
CA ALA A 151 -33.29 27.39 48.68
C ALA A 151 -31.93 27.50 49.39
N GLU A 152 -31.83 27.01 50.62
CA GLU A 152 -30.59 27.02 51.42
C GLU A 152 -29.51 26.12 50.82
N LEU A 153 -29.86 24.88 50.44
CA LEU A 153 -28.92 23.96 49.76
C LEU A 153 -28.49 24.47 48.38
N THR A 154 -29.38 25.15 47.65
CA THR A 154 -29.06 25.75 46.36
C THR A 154 -28.05 26.88 46.54
N ARG A 155 -28.21 27.71 47.57
CA ARG A 155 -27.27 28.76 47.93
C ARG A 155 -25.90 28.20 48.31
N GLN A 156 -25.83 27.20 49.19
CA GLN A 156 -24.56 26.55 49.57
C GLN A 156 -23.82 25.94 48.37
N ARG A 157 -24.57 25.35 47.44
CA ARG A 157 -24.00 24.83 46.18
C ARG A 157 -23.42 25.96 45.32
N GLU A 158 -24.13 27.08 45.19
CA GLU A 158 -23.66 28.22 44.40
C GLU A 158 -22.40 28.86 45.00
N GLU A 159 -22.34 28.96 46.33
CA GLU A 159 -21.13 29.36 47.06
C GLU A 159 -19.96 28.38 46.76
N THR A 160 -20.20 27.07 46.86
CA THR A 160 -19.20 26.04 46.54
C THR A 160 -18.69 26.13 45.08
N ILE A 161 -19.60 26.32 44.12
CA ILE A 161 -19.23 26.48 42.70
C ILE A 161 -18.40 27.76 42.48
N SER A 162 -18.73 28.84 43.20
CA SER A 162 -17.98 30.09 43.15
C SER A 162 -16.55 29.89 43.66
N ASP A 163 -16.39 29.22 44.80
CA ASP A 163 -15.07 28.93 45.40
C ASP A 163 -14.22 28.02 44.50
N LEU A 164 -14.82 26.97 43.94
CA LEU A 164 -14.16 26.09 42.97
C LEU A 164 -13.68 26.87 41.74
N LYS A 165 -14.53 27.73 41.19
CA LYS A 165 -14.19 28.58 40.04
C LYS A 165 -13.02 29.50 40.37
N GLN A 166 -13.03 30.14 41.55
CA GLN A 166 -11.95 31.02 41.97
C GLN A 166 -10.62 30.26 42.10
N LYS A 167 -10.62 29.12 42.80
CA LYS A 167 -9.45 28.25 42.97
C LYS A 167 -8.81 27.85 41.63
N HIS A 168 -9.61 27.36 40.69
CA HIS A 168 -9.12 26.89 39.38
C HIS A 168 -8.65 28.05 38.47
N VAL A 169 -9.29 29.22 38.56
CA VAL A 169 -8.84 30.44 37.85
C VAL A 169 -7.47 30.90 38.37
N GLU A 170 -7.26 30.89 39.68
CA GLU A 170 -5.98 31.25 40.29
C GLU A 170 -4.85 30.30 39.88
N GLN A 171 -5.13 28.98 39.84
CA GLN A 171 -4.16 27.98 39.36
C GLN A 171 -3.77 28.21 37.89
N LEU A 172 -4.75 28.48 37.02
CA LEU A 172 -4.48 28.81 35.61
C LEU A 172 -3.68 30.10 35.45
N ALA A 173 -3.95 31.12 36.26
CA ALA A 173 -3.20 32.37 36.23
C ALA A 173 -1.74 32.17 36.65
N LYS A 174 -1.49 31.35 37.68
CA LYS A 174 -0.13 30.99 38.15
C LYS A 174 0.67 30.26 37.07
N LEU A 175 0.08 29.27 36.42
CA LEU A 175 0.72 28.52 35.32
C LEU A 175 1.02 29.39 34.10
N LYS A 176 0.11 30.29 33.72
CA LYS A 176 0.37 31.25 32.64
C LYS A 176 1.55 32.16 32.94
N LYS A 177 1.68 32.62 34.20
CA LYS A 177 2.79 33.46 34.64
C LYS A 177 4.13 32.71 34.59
N GLN A 178 4.16 31.45 35.01
CA GLN A 178 5.36 30.59 34.94
C GLN A 178 5.79 30.33 33.49
N MET A 179 4.85 29.95 32.62
CA MET A 179 5.11 29.74 31.19
C MET A 179 5.71 31.00 30.54
N GLN A 180 5.17 32.17 30.86
CA GLN A 180 5.66 33.43 30.30
C GLN A 180 7.07 33.76 30.80
N GLY A 181 7.37 33.49 32.07
CA GLY A 181 8.71 33.62 32.64
C GLY A 181 9.76 32.77 31.92
N GLU A 182 9.49 31.47 31.71
CA GLU A 182 10.40 30.58 30.99
C GLU A 182 10.60 30.98 29.52
N VAL A 183 9.52 31.39 28.85
CA VAL A 183 9.60 31.88 27.46
C VAL A 183 10.49 33.13 27.38
N ASP A 184 10.43 34.02 28.37
CA ASP A 184 11.23 35.24 28.39
C ASP A 184 12.69 34.97 28.80
N GLU A 185 12.97 33.96 29.63
CA GLU A 185 14.33 33.46 29.86
C GLU A 185 14.96 32.86 28.61
N ILE A 186 14.22 32.04 27.84
CA ILE A 186 14.68 31.49 26.56
C ILE A 186 15.02 32.63 25.59
N LYS A 187 14.17 33.66 25.50
CA LYS A 187 14.46 34.85 24.68
C LYS A 187 15.70 35.59 25.17
N LYS A 188 15.87 35.79 26.48
CA LYS A 188 17.04 36.47 27.07
C LYS A 188 18.33 35.70 26.81
N ALA A 189 18.33 34.37 26.99
CA ALA A 189 19.47 33.50 26.68
C ALA A 189 19.85 33.59 25.20
N PHE A 190 18.85 33.64 24.32
CA PHE A 190 19.05 33.83 22.88
C PHE A 190 19.62 35.22 22.52
N LEU A 191 19.22 36.28 23.24
CA LEU A 191 19.76 37.64 23.09
C LEU A 191 21.20 37.79 23.62
N LYS A 192 21.60 36.97 24.61
CA LYS A 192 22.95 37.00 25.20
C LYS A 192 24.03 36.46 24.27
N ILE A 193 23.66 35.61 23.30
CA ILE A 193 24.53 35.20 22.19
C ILE A 193 24.58 36.38 21.22
N ASN A 194 25.71 37.11 21.20
CA ASN A 194 25.87 38.30 20.39
C ASN A 194 25.63 37.99 18.89
N LYS A 195 24.43 38.37 18.41
CA LYS A 195 23.92 38.11 17.05
C LYS A 195 24.85 38.64 15.97
N GLU A 196 25.62 39.69 16.27
CA GLU A 196 26.57 40.29 15.34
C GLU A 196 27.89 39.54 15.30
N ALA A 197 28.43 39.12 16.45
CA ALA A 197 29.68 38.35 16.51
C ALA A 197 29.54 36.98 15.83
N TYR A 198 28.45 36.26 16.10
CA TYR A 198 28.17 34.96 15.48
C TYR A 198 27.92 35.08 13.97
N LYS A 199 27.21 36.14 13.55
CA LYS A 199 26.93 36.40 12.13
C LYS A 199 28.22 36.79 11.38
N ALA A 200 29.04 37.66 11.96
CA ALA A 200 30.30 38.12 11.39
C ALA A 200 31.30 36.98 11.20
N GLU A 201 31.45 36.10 12.20
CA GLU A 201 32.34 34.93 12.13
C GLU A 201 31.91 33.96 11.01
N LYS A 202 30.60 33.68 10.92
CA LYS A 202 30.05 32.79 9.88
C LYS A 202 30.10 33.40 8.48
N GLU A 203 29.85 34.70 8.34
CA GLU A 203 29.99 35.42 7.07
C GLU A 203 31.46 35.45 6.60
N ALA A 204 32.41 35.66 7.53
CA ALA A 204 33.84 35.58 7.23
C ALA A 204 34.24 34.18 6.74
N LYS A 205 33.74 33.12 7.37
CA LYS A 205 34.00 31.72 6.96
C LYS A 205 33.40 31.40 5.59
N ILE A 206 32.16 31.83 5.32
CA ILE A 206 31.51 31.69 4.01
C ILE A 206 32.29 32.47 2.94
N SER A 207 32.77 33.68 3.25
CA SER A 207 33.56 34.50 2.34
C SER A 207 34.91 33.84 2.00
N ARG A 208 35.62 33.30 2.99
CA ARG A 208 36.84 32.50 2.80
C ARG A 208 36.62 31.27 1.92
N LEU A 209 35.55 30.51 2.16
CA LEU A 209 35.23 29.34 1.34
C LEU A 209 34.90 29.74 -0.11
N LYS A 210 34.17 30.85 -0.30
CA LYS A 210 33.89 31.39 -1.64
C LYS A 210 35.17 31.81 -2.36
N SER A 211 36.10 32.48 -1.67
CA SER A 211 37.36 32.90 -2.28
C SER A 211 38.23 31.71 -2.66
N GLN A 212 38.37 30.70 -1.78
CA GLN A 212 39.08 29.45 -2.08
C GLN A 212 38.47 28.72 -3.28
N ILE A 213 37.14 28.61 -3.35
CA ILE A 213 36.44 28.01 -4.49
C ILE A 213 36.70 28.81 -5.78
N ASN A 214 36.75 30.13 -5.70
CA ASN A 214 37.00 30.98 -6.87
C ASN A 214 38.44 30.89 -7.37
N VAL A 215 39.44 30.85 -6.47
CA VAL A 215 40.85 30.62 -6.81
C VAL A 215 41.00 29.27 -7.50
N LEU A 216 40.45 28.21 -6.89
CA LEU A 216 40.43 26.87 -7.49
C LEU A 216 39.74 26.88 -8.85
N LYS A 217 38.58 27.53 -9.00
CA LYS A 217 37.91 27.66 -10.31
C LYS A 217 38.79 28.35 -11.35
N GLN A 218 39.57 29.36 -10.97
CA GLN A 218 40.46 30.05 -11.89
C GLN A 218 41.67 29.19 -12.30
N GLU A 219 42.31 28.52 -11.34
CA GLU A 219 43.39 27.55 -11.60
C GLU A 219 42.89 26.41 -12.48
N MET A 220 41.72 25.88 -12.17
CA MET A 220 41.04 24.86 -12.96
C MET A 220 40.68 25.35 -14.36
N LYS A 221 40.21 26.59 -14.53
CA LYS A 221 39.91 27.16 -15.86
C LYS A 221 41.17 27.30 -16.71
N LYS A 222 42.31 27.64 -16.09
CA LYS A 222 43.63 27.64 -16.75
C LYS A 222 44.05 26.23 -17.16
N GLN A 223 43.97 25.25 -16.26
CA GLN A 223 44.26 23.85 -16.55
C GLN A 223 43.31 23.25 -17.59
N GLU A 224 42.03 23.58 -17.54
CA GLU A 224 41.01 23.10 -18.48
C GLU A 224 41.28 23.60 -19.90
N LYS A 225 41.77 24.83 -20.06
CA LYS A 225 42.16 25.36 -21.38
C LYS A 225 43.33 24.56 -21.98
N GLY A 226 44.34 24.23 -21.17
CA GLY A 226 45.46 23.36 -21.55
C GLY A 226 45.01 21.93 -21.87
N ASN A 227 44.21 21.33 -20.99
CA ASN A 227 43.71 19.96 -21.11
C ASN A 227 42.73 19.79 -22.29
N ARG A 228 41.90 20.80 -22.60
CA ARG A 228 41.05 20.80 -23.79
C ARG A 228 41.88 20.86 -25.07
N SER A 229 42.98 21.61 -25.07
CA SER A 229 43.92 21.64 -26.19
C SER A 229 44.57 20.27 -26.39
N PHE A 230 45.10 19.68 -25.31
CA PHE A 230 45.68 18.34 -25.31
C PHE A 230 44.68 17.27 -25.78
N LEU A 231 43.46 17.24 -25.24
CA LEU A 231 42.42 16.29 -25.66
C LEU A 231 41.98 16.48 -27.11
N LYS A 232 42.00 17.70 -27.64
CA LYS A 232 41.75 17.96 -29.07
C LYS A 232 42.88 17.39 -29.93
N THR A 233 44.13 17.58 -29.52
CA THR A 233 45.32 17.00 -30.20
C THR A 233 45.28 15.48 -30.15
N LEU A 234 45.10 14.89 -28.97
CA LEU A 234 44.99 13.44 -28.77
C LEU A 234 43.83 12.83 -29.56
N LYS A 235 42.68 13.53 -29.65
CA LYS A 235 41.55 13.11 -30.50
C LYS A 235 41.90 13.13 -31.99
N LYS A 236 42.64 14.15 -32.45
CA LYS A 236 43.12 14.24 -33.83
C LYS A 236 44.10 13.10 -34.14
N GLU A 237 45.06 12.86 -33.27
CA GLU A 237 46.01 11.74 -33.37
C GLU A 237 45.30 10.39 -33.40
N THR A 238 44.37 10.17 -32.47
CA THR A 238 43.56 8.94 -32.42
C THR A 238 42.77 8.76 -33.72
N LYS A 239 42.21 9.84 -34.28
CA LYS A 239 41.48 9.81 -35.56
C LYS A 239 42.43 9.47 -36.72
N ALA A 240 43.63 10.05 -36.75
CA ALA A 240 44.64 9.78 -37.77
C ALA A 240 45.12 8.33 -37.73
N VAL A 241 45.42 7.79 -36.54
CA VAL A 241 45.79 6.38 -36.33
C VAL A 241 44.68 5.45 -36.81
N LYS A 242 43.42 5.73 -36.44
CA LYS A 242 42.26 4.95 -36.90
C LYS A 242 42.08 5.00 -38.41
N GLN A 243 42.30 6.16 -39.02
CA GLN A 243 42.17 6.33 -40.46
C GLN A 243 43.25 5.55 -41.20
N LYS A 244 44.51 5.60 -40.73
CA LYS A 244 45.63 4.83 -41.27
C LYS A 244 45.40 3.32 -41.13
N ALA A 245 45.00 2.84 -39.97
CA ALA A 245 44.71 1.42 -39.76
C ALA A 245 43.54 0.94 -40.65
N ARG A 246 42.49 1.76 -40.83
CA ARG A 246 41.39 1.45 -41.76
C ARG A 246 41.81 1.46 -43.22
N SER A 247 42.71 2.34 -43.63
CA SER A 247 43.25 2.32 -45.01
C SER A 247 44.10 1.07 -45.25
N GLU A 248 44.89 0.63 -44.27
CA GLU A 248 45.64 -0.63 -44.36
C GLU A 248 44.70 -1.83 -44.46
N ILE A 249 43.64 -1.91 -43.64
CA ILE A 249 42.63 -2.96 -43.76
C ILE A 249 41.98 -2.97 -45.15
N ARG A 250 41.68 -1.80 -45.72
CA ARG A 250 41.15 -1.70 -47.09
C ARG A 250 42.16 -2.18 -48.14
N LYS A 251 43.45 -1.90 -47.94
CA LYS A 251 44.52 -2.37 -48.81
C LYS A 251 44.65 -3.89 -48.76
N ILE A 252 44.70 -4.46 -47.55
CA ILE A 252 44.71 -5.91 -47.31
C ILE A 252 43.50 -6.55 -48.01
N ASN A 253 42.29 -6.02 -47.82
CA ASN A 253 41.08 -6.57 -48.47
C ASN A 253 41.13 -6.52 -50.00
N ARG A 254 41.74 -5.48 -50.59
CA ARG A 254 41.94 -5.40 -52.05
C ARG A 254 42.95 -6.41 -52.54
N GLU A 255 44.07 -6.56 -51.84
CA GLU A 255 45.10 -7.56 -52.13
C GLU A 255 44.52 -8.97 -52.05
N THR A 256 43.76 -9.28 -51.00
CA THR A 256 43.06 -10.55 -50.84
C THR A 256 42.09 -10.79 -52.00
N ARG A 257 41.29 -9.80 -52.39
CA ARG A 257 40.34 -9.94 -53.51
C ARG A 257 41.06 -10.22 -54.83
N ASN A 258 42.17 -9.54 -55.09
CA ASN A 258 42.98 -9.76 -56.29
C ASN A 258 43.66 -11.12 -56.28
N ALA A 259 44.14 -11.60 -55.14
CA ALA A 259 44.71 -12.94 -54.99
C ALA A 259 43.66 -14.03 -55.23
N VAL A 260 42.47 -13.89 -54.64
CA VAL A 260 41.34 -14.83 -54.84
C VAL A 260 40.90 -14.88 -56.29
N ASN A 261 40.86 -13.74 -57.00
CA ASN A 261 40.53 -13.70 -58.42
C ASN A 261 41.56 -14.39 -59.32
N LYS A 262 42.78 -14.63 -58.85
CA LYS A 262 43.81 -15.37 -59.60
C LYS A 262 43.83 -16.88 -59.30
N MET A 263 43.11 -17.33 -58.26
CA MET A 263 43.00 -18.74 -57.88
C MET A 263 42.11 -19.52 -58.84
N SER A 264 42.41 -20.82 -59.00
CA SER A 264 41.58 -21.80 -59.71
C SER A 264 40.24 -22.04 -58.99
N ALA A 265 39.28 -22.67 -59.69
CA ALA A 265 37.96 -22.93 -59.12
C ALA A 265 37.99 -23.78 -57.83
N GLN A 266 38.91 -24.75 -57.75
CA GLN A 266 39.10 -25.60 -56.59
C GLN A 266 39.72 -24.84 -55.41
N GLU A 267 40.80 -24.08 -55.65
CA GLU A 267 41.46 -23.25 -54.63
C GLU A 267 40.53 -22.16 -54.05
N ARG A 268 39.65 -21.57 -54.89
CA ARG A 268 38.63 -20.62 -54.41
C ARG A 268 37.62 -21.27 -53.49
N LYS A 269 37.22 -22.51 -53.77
CA LYS A 269 36.26 -23.26 -52.95
C LYS A 269 36.86 -23.55 -51.57
N GLU A 270 38.12 -24.00 -51.54
CA GLU A 270 38.88 -24.23 -50.30
C GLU A 270 39.12 -22.92 -49.51
N PHE A 271 39.46 -21.82 -50.21
CA PHE A 271 39.58 -20.49 -49.61
C PHE A 271 38.28 -20.06 -48.93
N MET A 272 37.13 -20.21 -49.60
CA MET A 272 35.81 -19.83 -49.08
C MET A 272 35.41 -20.68 -47.87
N GLU A 273 35.75 -21.96 -47.87
CA GLU A 273 35.51 -22.88 -46.76
C GLU A 273 36.33 -22.48 -45.52
N LEU A 274 37.64 -22.23 -45.67
CA LEU A 274 38.51 -21.76 -44.59
C LEU A 274 38.11 -20.35 -44.09
N GLN A 275 37.63 -19.48 -44.98
CA GLN A 275 37.17 -18.14 -44.62
C GLN A 275 35.93 -18.17 -43.71
N LYS A 276 35.08 -19.19 -43.83
CA LYS A 276 33.92 -19.40 -42.95
C LYS A 276 34.37 -19.60 -41.50
N TYR A 277 35.38 -20.45 -41.27
CA TYR A 277 35.95 -20.69 -39.95
C TYR A 277 36.62 -19.45 -39.35
N ILE A 278 37.31 -18.65 -40.17
CA ILE A 278 37.92 -17.39 -39.71
C ILE A 278 36.86 -16.37 -39.31
N ASN A 279 35.79 -16.24 -40.09
CA ASN A 279 34.68 -15.35 -39.75
C ASN A 279 34.00 -15.77 -38.44
N GLU A 280 33.92 -17.07 -38.18
CA GLU A 280 33.39 -17.63 -36.94
C GLU A 280 34.32 -17.37 -35.74
N ASP A 281 35.64 -17.55 -35.89
CA ASP A 281 36.66 -17.17 -34.89
C ASP A 281 36.61 -15.66 -34.57
N PHE A 282 36.47 -14.78 -35.57
CA PHE A 282 36.27 -13.35 -35.34
C PHE A 282 34.99 -13.04 -34.55
N ARG A 283 33.87 -13.72 -34.85
CA ARG A 283 32.62 -13.57 -34.11
C ARG A 283 32.78 -14.01 -32.66
N LEU A 284 33.41 -15.17 -32.43
CA LEU A 284 33.65 -15.72 -31.10
C LEU A 284 34.57 -14.82 -30.26
N ARG A 285 35.69 -14.36 -30.82
CA ARG A 285 36.61 -13.43 -30.12
C ARG A 285 35.94 -12.12 -29.74
N ARG A 286 35.08 -11.60 -30.62
CA ARG A 286 34.30 -10.38 -30.33
C ARG A 286 33.31 -10.62 -29.19
N LYS A 287 32.65 -11.78 -29.18
CA LYS A 287 31.74 -12.19 -28.11
C LYS A 287 32.50 -12.33 -26.79
N ILE A 288 33.65 -13.02 -26.76
CA ILE A 288 34.50 -13.15 -25.57
C ILE A 288 34.94 -11.78 -25.02
N LYS A 289 35.39 -10.84 -25.87
CA LYS A 289 35.74 -9.48 -25.43
C LYS A 289 34.53 -8.75 -24.84
N LEU A 290 33.33 -8.93 -25.39
CA LEU A 290 32.10 -8.36 -24.84
C LEU A 290 31.72 -9.01 -23.51
N ASP A 291 31.76 -10.33 -23.42
CA ASP A 291 31.46 -11.11 -22.21
C ASP A 291 32.44 -10.78 -21.08
N GLN A 292 33.73 -10.59 -21.37
CA GLN A 292 34.73 -10.13 -20.38
C GLN A 292 34.42 -8.72 -19.86
N LYS A 293 33.96 -7.83 -20.74
CA LYS A 293 33.57 -6.47 -20.38
C LYS A 293 32.28 -6.45 -19.56
N GLU A 294 31.30 -7.27 -19.95
CA GLU A 294 30.08 -7.52 -19.21
C GLU A 294 30.40 -8.09 -17.84
N ALA A 295 31.19 -9.16 -17.74
CA ALA A 295 31.63 -9.75 -16.48
C ALA A 295 32.36 -8.75 -15.56
N SER A 296 33.15 -7.83 -16.11
CA SER A 296 33.79 -6.74 -15.34
C SER A 296 32.79 -5.74 -14.76
N ILE A 297 31.70 -5.46 -15.48
CA ILE A 297 30.59 -4.62 -15.02
C ILE A 297 29.72 -5.37 -14.01
N MET A 298 29.37 -6.62 -14.30
CA MET A 298 28.50 -7.47 -13.48
C MET A 298 29.19 -7.98 -12.21
N LYS A 299 30.54 -8.01 -12.14
CA LYS A 299 31.28 -8.18 -10.88
C LYS A 299 31.02 -7.05 -9.88
N LYS A 300 30.62 -5.86 -10.35
CA LYS A 300 30.33 -4.69 -9.50
C LYS A 300 28.85 -4.56 -9.14
N ILE A 301 27.94 -5.14 -9.93
CA ILE A 301 26.49 -5.05 -9.75
C ILE A 301 25.86 -6.43 -9.98
N ASN A 302 25.18 -6.98 -8.97
CA ASN A 302 24.50 -8.27 -9.11
C ASN A 302 23.37 -8.18 -10.17
N PRO A 303 23.41 -8.99 -11.26
CA PRO A 303 22.40 -9.01 -12.32
C PRO A 303 20.96 -9.13 -11.82
N ALA A 304 20.75 -9.86 -10.72
CA ALA A 304 19.43 -10.09 -10.14
C ALA A 304 18.72 -8.76 -9.82
N TYR A 305 19.45 -7.74 -9.34
CA TYR A 305 18.84 -6.44 -9.02
C TYR A 305 18.39 -5.70 -10.27
N ILE A 306 19.10 -5.83 -11.39
CA ILE A 306 18.74 -5.18 -12.66
C ILE A 306 17.43 -5.79 -13.19
N TYR A 307 17.27 -7.11 -13.10
CA TYR A 307 16.05 -7.78 -13.55
C TYR A 307 14.85 -7.55 -12.63
N ILE A 308 15.07 -7.45 -11.32
CA ILE A 308 14.01 -7.17 -10.34
C ILE A 308 13.59 -5.69 -10.39
N PHE A 309 14.48 -4.77 -10.78
CA PHE A 309 14.25 -3.33 -10.68
C PHE A 309 12.95 -2.84 -11.35
N PRO A 310 12.62 -3.19 -12.61
CA PRO A 310 11.39 -2.69 -13.23
C PRO A 310 10.12 -3.13 -12.49
N ALA A 311 10.09 -4.38 -12.01
CA ALA A 311 8.97 -4.92 -11.25
C ALA A 311 8.86 -4.26 -9.86
N ALA A 312 9.98 -4.19 -9.13
CA ALA A 312 10.01 -3.55 -7.81
C ALA A 312 9.67 -2.05 -7.88
N PHE A 313 10.19 -1.35 -8.90
CA PHE A 313 9.87 0.06 -9.13
C PHE A 313 8.38 0.26 -9.40
N GLY A 314 7.78 -0.56 -10.26
CA GLY A 314 6.35 -0.54 -10.53
C GLY A 314 5.51 -0.77 -9.26
N GLU A 315 5.87 -1.79 -8.47
CA GLU A 315 5.17 -2.13 -7.23
C GLU A 315 5.25 -1.00 -6.18
N VAL A 316 6.44 -0.42 -6.00
CA VAL A 316 6.63 0.70 -5.06
C VAL A 316 5.83 1.92 -5.50
N LEU A 317 5.91 2.28 -6.78
CA LEU A 317 5.33 3.52 -7.29
C LEU A 317 3.80 3.46 -7.41
N PHE A 318 3.25 2.33 -7.85
CA PHE A 318 1.83 2.20 -8.17
C PHE A 318 1.00 1.46 -7.12
N THR A 319 1.63 0.70 -6.21
CA THR A 319 0.92 -0.02 -5.14
C THR A 319 1.27 0.55 -3.76
N LEU A 320 2.54 0.50 -3.35
CA LEU A 320 2.94 0.83 -1.98
C LEU A 320 2.83 2.32 -1.67
N LEU A 321 3.20 3.18 -2.62
CA LEU A 321 3.14 4.63 -2.44
C LEU A 321 1.68 5.14 -2.32
N PRO A 322 0.73 4.79 -3.21
CA PRO A 322 -0.68 5.11 -3.01
C PRO A 322 -1.28 4.52 -1.73
N PHE A 323 -0.85 3.31 -1.34
CA PHE A 323 -1.26 2.71 -0.07
C PHE A 323 -0.78 3.52 1.14
N ALA A 324 0.47 4.01 1.14
CA ALA A 324 0.97 4.91 2.18
C ALA A 324 0.17 6.23 2.22
N PHE A 325 -0.16 6.81 1.05
CA PHE A 325 -1.03 7.98 0.97
C PHE A 325 -2.43 7.72 1.52
N MET A 326 -2.99 6.53 1.29
CA MET A 326 -4.28 6.13 1.85
C MET A 326 -4.22 6.07 3.39
N ILE A 327 -3.15 5.50 3.96
CA ILE A 327 -2.94 5.46 5.41
C ILE A 327 -2.89 6.87 5.99
N VAL A 328 -2.03 7.73 5.44
CA VAL A 328 -1.91 9.11 5.91
C VAL A 328 -3.21 9.88 5.71
N GLY A 329 -3.81 9.79 4.53
CA GLY A 329 -5.03 10.50 4.16
C GLY A 329 -6.25 10.12 5.00
N SER A 330 -6.31 8.89 5.52
CA SER A 330 -7.35 8.46 6.48
C SER A 330 -7.34 9.26 7.79
N LEU A 331 -6.22 9.90 8.14
CA LEU A 331 -6.07 10.73 9.34
C LEU A 331 -6.38 12.21 9.08
N PHE A 332 -6.72 12.56 7.84
CA PHE A 332 -7.09 13.90 7.43
C PHE A 332 -8.55 13.98 6.99
N ARG A 333 -9.15 15.15 7.18
CA ARG A 333 -10.30 15.57 6.38
C ARG A 333 -9.75 16.11 5.07
N VAL A 334 -9.71 15.26 4.06
CA VAL A 334 -9.12 15.55 2.74
C VAL A 334 -10.07 16.41 1.91
N ASN A 335 -9.55 17.51 1.37
CA ASN A 335 -10.22 18.31 0.36
C ASN A 335 -9.38 18.30 -0.93
N LEU A 336 -9.88 17.64 -1.99
CA LEU A 336 -9.16 17.52 -3.25
C LEU A 336 -9.18 18.80 -4.09
N THR A 337 -10.16 19.70 -3.93
CA THR A 337 -10.20 20.95 -4.68
C THR A 337 -9.22 21.98 -4.13
N ASN A 338 -8.92 21.90 -2.83
CA ASN A 338 -7.88 22.71 -2.21
C ASN A 338 -7.19 21.92 -1.09
N LEU A 339 -6.07 21.29 -1.43
CA LEU A 339 -5.29 20.47 -0.49
C LEU A 339 -4.86 21.25 0.75
N SER A 340 -4.60 22.56 0.64
CA SER A 340 -4.24 23.42 1.77
C SER A 340 -5.38 23.59 2.80
N LYS A 341 -6.62 23.32 2.40
CA LYS A 341 -7.78 23.28 3.31
C LYS A 341 -7.97 21.91 3.98
N SER A 342 -7.14 20.91 3.64
CA SER A 342 -7.17 19.62 4.32
C SER A 342 -6.71 19.78 5.75
N ARG A 343 -7.46 19.22 6.70
CA ARG A 343 -7.17 19.36 8.14
C ARG A 343 -6.85 18.00 8.74
N TRP A 344 -5.82 17.95 9.56
CA TRP A 344 -5.55 16.77 10.38
C TRP A 344 -6.69 16.57 11.37
N VAL A 345 -7.27 15.37 11.39
CA VAL A 345 -8.36 14.99 12.30
C VAL A 345 -8.02 13.76 13.13
N GLY A 346 -6.82 13.20 12.97
CA GLY A 346 -6.37 12.00 13.68
C GLY A 346 -7.33 10.83 13.42
N LEU A 347 -7.75 10.14 14.47
CA LEU A 347 -8.64 8.97 14.37
C LEU A 347 -10.13 9.32 14.24
N GLN A 348 -10.51 10.60 14.12
CA GLN A 348 -11.93 11.00 14.08
C GLN A 348 -12.70 10.35 12.92
N ASN A 349 -12.07 10.14 11.76
CA ASN A 349 -12.71 9.46 10.63
C ASN A 349 -13.11 8.02 11.01
N PHE A 350 -12.26 7.30 11.73
CA PHE A 350 -12.54 5.94 12.21
C PHE A 350 -13.67 5.93 13.25
N VAL A 351 -13.60 6.82 14.25
CA VAL A 351 -14.65 6.93 15.27
C VAL A 351 -15.99 7.28 14.62
N MET A 352 -16.01 8.22 13.67
CA MET A 352 -17.21 8.65 12.98
C MET A 352 -17.87 7.50 12.20
N ILE A 353 -17.11 6.75 11.41
CA ILE A 353 -17.68 5.67 10.59
C ILE A 353 -18.16 4.49 11.46
N PHE A 354 -17.49 4.19 12.58
CA PHE A 354 -17.92 3.11 13.47
C PHE A 354 -19.12 3.50 14.34
N THR A 355 -19.24 4.77 14.77
CA THR A 355 -20.27 5.18 15.75
C THR A 355 -21.50 5.80 15.12
N LYS A 356 -21.38 6.46 13.95
CA LYS A 356 -22.46 7.25 13.35
C LYS A 356 -22.95 6.72 12.01
N ASP A 357 -22.18 5.90 11.32
CA ASP A 357 -22.54 5.39 9.99
C ASP A 357 -23.14 3.98 10.07
N VAL A 358 -24.47 3.91 10.06
CA VAL A 358 -25.23 2.66 10.07
C VAL A 358 -25.01 1.86 8.78
N GLU A 359 -24.80 2.54 7.64
CA GLU A 359 -24.57 1.91 6.35
C GLU A 359 -23.20 1.22 6.32
N PHE A 360 -22.18 1.81 6.95
CA PHE A 360 -20.86 1.22 7.14
C PHE A 360 -20.91 -0.07 7.97
N GLN A 361 -21.65 -0.07 9.09
CA GLN A 361 -21.80 -1.25 9.94
C GLN A 361 -22.49 -2.40 9.18
N LYS A 362 -23.55 -2.09 8.43
CA LYS A 362 -24.21 -3.04 7.51
C LYS A 362 -23.24 -3.54 6.45
N ALA A 363 -22.42 -2.65 5.89
CA ALA A 363 -21.43 -3.01 4.87
C ALA A 363 -20.42 -4.04 5.35
N ILE A 364 -19.93 -3.93 6.59
CA ILE A 364 -19.05 -4.93 7.20
C ILE A 364 -19.77 -6.29 7.29
N TYR A 365 -20.97 -6.30 7.85
CA TYR A 365 -21.75 -7.53 8.05
C TYR A 365 -22.05 -8.23 6.72
N ASN A 366 -22.54 -7.50 5.75
CA ASN A 366 -22.83 -8.00 4.41
C ASN A 366 -21.58 -8.48 3.69
N THR A 367 -20.43 -7.83 3.86
CA THR A 367 -19.16 -8.29 3.26
C THR A 367 -18.77 -9.65 3.83
N ILE A 368 -18.94 -9.86 5.14
CA ILE A 368 -18.64 -11.15 5.79
C ILE A 368 -19.62 -12.22 5.29
N ILE A 369 -20.92 -11.94 5.26
CA ILE A 369 -21.93 -12.89 4.77
C ILE A 369 -21.69 -13.24 3.30
N TYR A 370 -21.51 -12.22 2.45
CA TYR A 370 -21.25 -12.40 1.03
C TYR A 370 -20.01 -13.28 0.83
N SER A 371 -18.93 -12.97 1.56
CA SER A 371 -17.69 -13.73 1.46
C SER A 371 -17.88 -15.16 1.93
N PHE A 372 -18.58 -15.39 3.03
CA PHE A 372 -18.88 -16.72 3.53
C PHE A 372 -19.71 -17.54 2.53
N ILE A 373 -20.83 -16.98 2.05
CA ILE A 373 -21.71 -17.63 1.08
C ILE A 373 -20.93 -17.97 -0.19
N THR A 374 -20.25 -16.99 -0.78
CA THR A 374 -19.56 -17.20 -2.05
C THR A 374 -18.36 -18.12 -1.95
N VAL A 375 -17.58 -18.06 -0.86
CA VAL A 375 -16.44 -18.98 -0.66
C VAL A 375 -16.94 -20.40 -0.41
N VAL A 376 -17.90 -20.60 0.51
CA VAL A 376 -18.39 -21.94 0.86
C VAL A 376 -19.08 -22.59 -0.34
N LEU A 377 -20.03 -21.89 -0.97
CA LEU A 377 -20.76 -22.44 -2.13
C LEU A 377 -19.82 -22.74 -3.29
N LEU A 378 -18.93 -21.80 -3.63
CA LEU A 378 -17.99 -22.01 -4.72
C LEU A 378 -17.06 -23.20 -4.43
N SER A 379 -16.53 -23.31 -3.22
CA SER A 379 -15.61 -24.39 -2.89
C SER A 379 -16.28 -25.75 -2.93
N VAL A 380 -17.50 -25.89 -2.40
CA VAL A 380 -18.26 -27.16 -2.51
C VAL A 380 -18.53 -27.49 -3.97
N VAL A 381 -19.07 -26.54 -4.75
CA VAL A 381 -19.45 -26.78 -6.15
C VAL A 381 -18.23 -27.09 -7.01
N THR A 382 -17.13 -26.35 -6.86
CA THR A 382 -15.92 -26.53 -7.66
C THR A 382 -15.19 -27.82 -7.35
N ILE A 383 -15.12 -28.25 -6.09
CA ILE A 383 -14.52 -29.55 -5.72
C ILE A 383 -15.35 -30.70 -6.31
N LEU A 384 -16.68 -30.66 -6.15
CA LEU A 384 -17.56 -31.70 -6.67
C LEU A 384 -17.52 -31.77 -8.21
N MET A 385 -17.59 -30.62 -8.87
CA MET A 385 -17.49 -30.54 -10.34
C MET A 385 -16.12 -30.97 -10.83
N ALA A 386 -15.03 -30.56 -10.19
CA ALA A 386 -13.68 -30.96 -10.60
C ALA A 386 -13.46 -32.47 -10.44
N ALA A 387 -13.96 -33.08 -9.35
CA ALA A 387 -13.87 -34.52 -9.14
C ALA A 387 -14.58 -35.31 -10.26
N TRP A 388 -15.71 -34.79 -10.76
CA TRP A 388 -16.40 -35.39 -11.90
C TRP A 388 -15.69 -35.09 -13.22
N LEU A 389 -15.34 -33.83 -13.49
CA LEU A 389 -14.78 -33.32 -14.74
C LEU A 389 -13.32 -33.72 -14.99
N ALA A 390 -12.59 -34.21 -14.01
CA ALA A 390 -11.17 -34.56 -14.14
C ALA A 390 -10.88 -35.71 -15.13
N LYS A 391 -11.90 -36.47 -15.55
CA LYS A 391 -11.72 -37.55 -16.53
C LYS A 391 -11.43 -36.98 -17.93
N ASN A 392 -10.44 -37.55 -18.62
CA ASN A 392 -10.09 -37.14 -19.97
C ASN A 392 -10.96 -37.85 -21.04
N THR A 393 -12.21 -37.43 -21.19
CA THR A 393 -13.09 -37.91 -22.28
C THR A 393 -13.70 -36.72 -23.04
N LYS A 394 -14.15 -36.93 -24.28
CA LYS A 394 -14.74 -35.86 -25.11
C LYS A 394 -15.89 -35.11 -24.41
N ILE A 395 -16.76 -35.83 -23.71
CA ILE A 395 -17.90 -35.25 -22.98
C ILE A 395 -17.41 -34.37 -21.83
N HIS A 396 -16.41 -34.83 -21.08
CA HIS A 396 -15.88 -34.08 -19.94
C HIS A 396 -15.10 -32.84 -20.39
N ASN A 397 -14.34 -32.94 -21.50
CA ASN A 397 -13.64 -31.80 -22.08
C ASN A 397 -14.64 -30.75 -22.61
N LEU A 398 -15.73 -31.17 -23.27
CA LEU A 398 -16.80 -30.27 -23.70
C LEU A 398 -17.50 -29.61 -22.50
N ALA A 399 -17.80 -30.37 -21.45
CA ALA A 399 -18.41 -29.85 -20.23
C ALA A 399 -17.49 -28.85 -19.51
N GLN A 400 -16.17 -29.09 -19.47
CA GLN A 400 -15.19 -28.11 -18.98
C GLN A 400 -15.25 -26.81 -19.78
N THR A 401 -15.35 -26.88 -21.12
CA THR A 401 -15.50 -25.69 -21.97
C THR A 401 -16.77 -24.91 -21.64
N MET A 402 -17.92 -25.59 -21.53
CA MET A 402 -19.21 -24.95 -21.21
C MET A 402 -19.18 -24.26 -19.84
N VAL A 403 -18.64 -24.94 -18.83
CA VAL A 403 -18.54 -24.43 -17.46
C VAL A 403 -17.55 -23.27 -17.36
N PHE A 404 -16.49 -23.26 -18.17
CA PHE A 404 -15.52 -22.16 -18.21
C PHE A 404 -16.00 -20.93 -18.99
N THR A 405 -16.92 -21.10 -19.95
CA THR A 405 -17.39 -20.04 -20.84
C THR A 405 -17.88 -18.77 -20.10
N PRO A 406 -18.68 -18.85 -19.01
CA PRO A 406 -19.10 -17.68 -18.25
C PRO A 406 -17.95 -16.84 -17.68
N HIS A 407 -16.81 -17.46 -17.39
CA HIS A 407 -15.68 -16.74 -16.83
C HIS A 407 -15.08 -15.74 -17.83
N ILE A 408 -15.04 -16.14 -19.11
CA ILE A 408 -14.48 -15.36 -20.23
C ILE A 408 -15.31 -14.08 -20.51
N ALA A 409 -16.62 -14.16 -20.34
CA ALA A 409 -17.50 -13.02 -20.58
C ALA A 409 -17.29 -11.88 -19.56
N SER A 410 -17.43 -10.63 -20.00
CA SER A 410 -17.27 -9.46 -19.13
C SER A 410 -18.25 -9.51 -17.95
N LEU A 411 -17.73 -9.21 -16.75
CA LEU A 411 -18.54 -9.14 -15.52
C LEU A 411 -19.69 -8.13 -15.64
N VAL A 412 -19.49 -7.03 -16.37
CA VAL A 412 -20.51 -6.00 -16.62
C VAL A 412 -21.65 -6.59 -17.45
N SER A 413 -21.33 -7.24 -18.57
CA SER A 413 -22.32 -7.85 -19.46
C SER A 413 -23.13 -8.94 -18.76
N ILE A 414 -22.46 -9.78 -17.96
CA ILE A 414 -23.11 -10.79 -17.13
C ILE A 414 -24.06 -10.15 -16.13
N SER A 415 -23.63 -9.08 -15.45
CA SER A 415 -24.48 -8.40 -14.47
C SER A 415 -25.75 -7.85 -15.11
N ILE A 416 -25.66 -7.24 -16.29
CA ILE A 416 -26.82 -6.73 -17.05
C ILE A 416 -27.75 -7.86 -17.48
N LEU A 417 -27.20 -8.98 -17.98
CA LEU A 417 -27.97 -10.16 -18.34
C LEU A 417 -28.74 -10.71 -17.12
N TRP A 418 -28.09 -10.82 -15.98
CA TRP A 418 -28.72 -11.32 -14.76
C TRP A 418 -29.72 -10.34 -14.15
N ILE A 419 -29.58 -9.02 -14.34
CA ILE A 419 -30.64 -8.06 -14.00
C ILE A 419 -31.92 -8.36 -14.78
N ALA A 420 -31.81 -8.61 -16.08
CA ALA A 420 -32.97 -8.94 -16.91
C ALA A 420 -33.59 -10.29 -16.51
N MET A 421 -32.75 -11.30 -16.23
CA MET A 421 -33.22 -12.63 -15.84
C MET A 421 -33.89 -12.66 -14.46
N LEU A 422 -33.35 -11.90 -13.50
CA LEU A 422 -33.82 -11.83 -12.11
C LEU A 422 -34.86 -10.72 -11.88
N ASN A 423 -35.28 -10.03 -12.93
CA ASN A 423 -36.41 -9.12 -12.87
C ASN A 423 -37.66 -9.88 -12.38
N PRO A 424 -38.58 -9.26 -11.60
CA PRO A 424 -39.86 -9.87 -11.25
C PRO A 424 -40.61 -10.52 -12.43
N ASN A 425 -40.53 -9.92 -13.62
CA ASN A 425 -41.13 -10.44 -14.87
C ASN A 425 -40.13 -11.22 -15.76
N GLY A 426 -38.92 -11.47 -15.27
CA GLY A 426 -37.84 -12.12 -15.98
C GLY A 426 -38.03 -13.64 -16.12
N ILE A 427 -37.19 -14.25 -16.95
CA ILE A 427 -37.28 -15.67 -17.29
C ILE A 427 -37.20 -16.60 -16.08
N ILE A 428 -36.44 -16.23 -15.03
CA ILE A 428 -36.32 -17.07 -13.83
C ILE A 428 -37.68 -17.20 -13.12
N ASN A 429 -38.41 -16.09 -12.96
CA ASN A 429 -39.73 -16.12 -12.34
C ASN A 429 -40.78 -16.77 -13.25
N GLN A 430 -40.67 -16.61 -14.58
CA GLN A 430 -41.55 -17.30 -15.52
C GLN A 430 -41.39 -18.82 -15.42
N VAL A 431 -40.16 -19.33 -15.33
CA VAL A 431 -39.88 -20.76 -15.13
C VAL A 431 -40.41 -21.24 -13.78
N LEU A 432 -40.21 -20.47 -12.70
CA LEU A 432 -40.77 -20.83 -11.39
C LEU A 432 -42.30 -20.88 -11.39
N ALA A 433 -42.96 -19.98 -12.13
CA ALA A 433 -44.41 -19.95 -12.26
C ALA A 433 -44.98 -21.20 -12.95
N VAL A 434 -44.22 -21.84 -13.86
CA VAL A 434 -44.61 -23.14 -14.46
C VAL A 434 -44.77 -24.23 -13.39
N PHE A 435 -43.99 -24.17 -12.32
CA PHE A 435 -44.07 -25.08 -11.18
C PHE A 435 -45.00 -24.57 -10.06
N GLY A 436 -45.77 -23.51 -10.30
CA GLY A 436 -46.67 -22.90 -9.31
C GLY A 436 -45.95 -22.08 -8.22
N ILE A 437 -44.65 -21.80 -8.37
CA ILE A 437 -43.86 -21.06 -7.38
C ILE A 437 -43.86 -19.57 -7.73
N LYS A 438 -44.37 -18.72 -6.83
CA LYS A 438 -44.26 -17.26 -6.97
C LYS A 438 -42.86 -16.81 -6.56
N GLY A 439 -42.01 -16.53 -7.55
CA GLY A 439 -40.64 -16.06 -7.31
C GLY A 439 -40.58 -14.69 -6.62
N PRO A 440 -39.58 -14.44 -5.75
CA PRO A 440 -39.39 -13.15 -5.11
C PRO A 440 -38.92 -12.08 -6.10
N ALA A 441 -38.96 -10.82 -5.68
CA ALA A 441 -38.27 -9.76 -6.40
C ALA A 441 -36.77 -9.78 -6.01
N TRP A 442 -36.04 -10.72 -6.62
CA TRP A 442 -34.67 -11.13 -6.28
C TRP A 442 -33.72 -9.99 -5.89
N LEU A 443 -33.70 -8.91 -6.68
CA LEU A 443 -32.79 -7.76 -6.48
C LEU A 443 -33.40 -6.61 -5.65
N LEU A 444 -34.74 -6.60 -5.52
CA LEU A 444 -35.51 -5.49 -4.93
C LEU A 444 -36.00 -5.77 -3.50
N GLN A 445 -35.84 -7.00 -2.99
CA GLN A 445 -36.15 -7.36 -1.61
C GLN A 445 -34.88 -7.44 -0.75
N GLU A 446 -35.00 -7.02 0.52
CA GLU A 446 -33.86 -6.94 1.44
C GLU A 446 -33.25 -8.30 1.79
N ASN A 447 -34.06 -9.35 1.84
CA ASN A 447 -33.63 -10.71 2.19
C ASN A 447 -32.99 -11.45 1.01
N THR A 448 -33.31 -11.10 -0.24
CA THR A 448 -32.85 -11.85 -1.42
C THR A 448 -31.73 -11.15 -2.19
N SER A 449 -31.56 -9.83 -2.06
CA SER A 449 -30.64 -9.03 -2.88
C SER A 449 -29.19 -9.54 -2.81
N LEU A 450 -28.64 -9.67 -1.59
CA LEU A 450 -27.26 -10.10 -1.38
C LEU A 450 -27.03 -11.55 -1.82
N PHE A 451 -28.00 -12.43 -1.55
CA PHE A 451 -27.94 -13.83 -1.94
C PHE A 451 -27.98 -14.00 -3.46
N SER A 452 -28.85 -13.26 -4.14
CA SER A 452 -28.98 -13.28 -5.60
C SER A 452 -27.67 -12.87 -6.28
N VAL A 453 -27.04 -11.78 -5.83
CA VAL A 453 -25.74 -11.36 -6.36
C VAL A 453 -24.66 -12.40 -6.05
N SER A 454 -24.67 -13.00 -4.85
CA SER A 454 -23.73 -14.06 -4.47
C SER A 454 -23.84 -15.29 -5.39
N LEU A 455 -25.05 -15.70 -5.76
CA LEU A 455 -25.25 -16.83 -6.68
C LEU A 455 -24.71 -16.54 -8.08
N VAL A 456 -24.96 -15.34 -8.59
CA VAL A 456 -24.46 -14.93 -9.92
C VAL A 456 -22.93 -14.89 -9.95
N THR A 457 -22.29 -14.42 -8.89
CA THR A 457 -20.83 -14.39 -8.83
C THR A 457 -20.23 -15.78 -8.64
N VAL A 458 -20.87 -16.67 -7.87
CA VAL A 458 -20.48 -18.08 -7.80
C VAL A 458 -20.59 -18.70 -9.19
N TRP A 459 -21.73 -18.57 -9.86
CA TRP A 459 -21.96 -19.12 -11.20
C TRP A 459 -20.89 -18.67 -12.21
N LYS A 460 -20.55 -17.38 -12.22
CA LYS A 460 -19.52 -16.84 -13.10
C LYS A 460 -18.13 -17.43 -12.81
N ASP A 461 -17.82 -17.65 -11.55
CA ASP A 461 -16.47 -18.02 -11.10
C ASP A 461 -16.20 -19.52 -11.16
N ILE A 462 -17.24 -20.39 -11.09
CA ILE A 462 -17.10 -21.85 -11.01
C ILE A 462 -16.04 -22.39 -11.98
N GLY A 463 -16.13 -22.03 -13.27
CA GLY A 463 -15.26 -22.62 -14.28
C GLY A 463 -13.78 -22.34 -14.09
N TYR A 464 -13.42 -21.14 -13.64
CA TYR A 464 -12.02 -20.79 -13.39
C TYR A 464 -11.42 -21.67 -12.28
N TYR A 465 -12.14 -21.82 -11.17
CA TYR A 465 -11.65 -22.58 -10.03
C TYR A 465 -11.74 -24.10 -10.26
N VAL A 466 -12.74 -24.59 -10.99
CA VAL A 466 -12.80 -25.98 -11.45
C VAL A 466 -11.55 -26.34 -12.24
N LEU A 467 -11.14 -25.50 -13.20
CA LEU A 467 -9.93 -25.76 -14.01
C LEU A 467 -8.66 -25.81 -13.16
N ILE A 468 -8.52 -24.91 -12.17
CA ILE A 468 -7.37 -24.94 -11.25
C ILE A 468 -7.34 -26.26 -10.47
N ILE A 469 -8.48 -26.71 -9.95
CA ILE A 469 -8.57 -27.96 -9.19
C ILE A 469 -8.31 -29.17 -10.09
N ILE A 470 -8.79 -29.18 -11.35
CA ILE A 470 -8.49 -30.23 -12.33
C ILE A 470 -6.98 -30.30 -12.62
N SER A 471 -6.31 -29.16 -12.81
CA SER A 471 -4.86 -29.12 -12.99
C SER A 471 -4.12 -29.67 -11.76
N GLY A 472 -4.62 -29.37 -10.55
CA GLY A 472 -4.11 -29.98 -9.31
C GLY A 472 -4.31 -31.49 -9.26
N LEU A 473 -5.50 -31.97 -9.67
CA LEU A 473 -5.82 -33.40 -9.73
C LEU A 473 -4.92 -34.15 -10.72
N GLN A 474 -4.64 -33.54 -11.87
CA GLN A 474 -3.76 -34.10 -12.90
C GLN A 474 -2.28 -34.14 -12.45
N GLY A 475 -1.89 -33.31 -11.47
CA GLY A 475 -0.57 -33.36 -10.86
C GLY A 475 -0.35 -34.52 -9.90
N ILE A 476 -1.42 -35.22 -9.48
CA ILE A 476 -1.31 -36.38 -8.57
C ILE A 476 -0.87 -37.61 -9.38
N PRO A 477 0.27 -38.26 -9.02
CA PRO A 477 0.74 -39.43 -9.75
C PRO A 477 -0.27 -40.58 -9.75
N ALA A 478 -0.46 -41.22 -10.91
CA ALA A 478 -1.43 -42.30 -11.09
C ALA A 478 -1.19 -43.51 -10.17
N TYR A 479 0.07 -43.82 -9.86
CA TYR A 479 0.45 -44.96 -9.02
C TYR A 479 -0.15 -44.91 -7.61
N VAL A 480 -0.45 -43.71 -7.08
CA VAL A 480 -1.08 -43.55 -5.75
C VAL A 480 -2.51 -44.10 -5.78
N TYR A 481 -3.24 -43.89 -6.88
CA TYR A 481 -4.59 -44.42 -7.06
C TYR A 481 -4.59 -45.91 -7.36
N GLU A 482 -3.57 -46.41 -8.06
CA GLU A 482 -3.39 -47.84 -8.33
C GLU A 482 -3.10 -48.61 -7.04
N ALA A 483 -2.21 -48.09 -6.19
CA ALA A 483 -1.94 -48.66 -4.86
C ALA A 483 -3.20 -48.73 -4.00
N ALA A 484 -3.98 -47.65 -3.94
CA ALA A 484 -5.25 -47.63 -3.20
C ALA A 484 -6.26 -48.67 -3.74
N LYS A 485 -6.24 -48.93 -5.06
CA LYS A 485 -7.09 -49.94 -5.69
C LYS A 485 -6.64 -51.36 -5.36
N LEU A 486 -5.33 -51.60 -5.25
CA LEU A 486 -4.76 -52.87 -4.77
C LEU A 486 -5.17 -53.15 -3.32
N ASP A 487 -5.20 -52.11 -2.48
CA ASP A 487 -5.69 -52.15 -1.08
C ASP A 487 -7.22 -52.23 -0.95
N LYS A 488 -7.95 -52.36 -2.08
CA LYS A 488 -9.43 -52.36 -2.13
C LYS A 488 -10.08 -51.15 -1.43
N ALA A 489 -9.42 -49.99 -1.44
CA ALA A 489 -9.99 -48.78 -0.88
C ALA A 489 -11.25 -48.35 -1.68
N SER A 490 -12.33 -48.00 -0.97
CA SER A 490 -13.55 -47.51 -1.60
C SER A 490 -13.33 -46.11 -2.21
N LYS A 491 -14.08 -45.77 -3.27
CA LYS A 491 -13.96 -44.44 -3.94
C LYS A 491 -14.10 -43.27 -2.96
N MET A 492 -14.98 -43.41 -1.97
CA MET A 492 -15.19 -42.39 -0.94
C MET A 492 -13.96 -42.26 -0.03
N ARG A 493 -13.38 -43.39 0.40
CA ARG A 493 -12.15 -43.40 1.19
C ARG A 493 -10.96 -42.85 0.39
N THR A 494 -10.81 -43.25 -0.87
CA THR A 494 -9.79 -42.70 -1.78
C THR A 494 -9.94 -41.19 -1.92
N PHE A 495 -11.16 -40.69 -2.08
CA PHE A 495 -11.41 -39.25 -2.23
C PHE A 495 -11.02 -38.46 -0.97
N PHE A 496 -11.53 -38.85 0.20
CA PHE A 496 -11.29 -38.09 1.45
C PHE A 496 -9.92 -38.33 2.07
N SER A 497 -9.35 -39.53 1.93
CA SER A 497 -8.08 -39.90 2.58
C SER A 497 -6.84 -39.74 1.68
N ILE A 498 -7.02 -39.65 0.36
CA ILE A 498 -5.89 -39.54 -0.59
C ILE A 498 -6.04 -38.29 -1.44
N THR A 499 -7.13 -38.15 -2.19
CA THR A 499 -7.30 -37.04 -3.15
C THR A 499 -7.34 -35.68 -2.46
N ILE A 500 -8.21 -35.47 -1.47
CA ILE A 500 -8.33 -34.17 -0.78
C ILE A 500 -7.01 -33.78 -0.08
N PRO A 501 -6.34 -34.66 0.68
CA PRO A 501 -5.05 -34.32 1.31
C PRO A 501 -3.97 -33.96 0.30
N LEU A 502 -3.83 -34.71 -0.80
CA LEU A 502 -2.84 -34.40 -1.85
C LEU A 502 -3.19 -33.14 -2.64
N LEU A 503 -4.48 -32.80 -2.73
CA LEU A 503 -4.95 -31.53 -3.30
C LEU A 503 -4.87 -30.34 -2.34
N ALA A 504 -4.53 -30.54 -1.07
CA ALA A 504 -4.56 -29.49 -0.06
C ALA A 504 -3.79 -28.20 -0.46
N PRO A 505 -2.62 -28.25 -1.15
CA PRO A 505 -1.96 -27.05 -1.64
C PRO A 505 -2.79 -26.26 -2.65
N THR A 506 -3.35 -26.96 -3.65
CA THR A 506 -4.20 -26.36 -4.70
C THR A 506 -5.49 -25.80 -4.12
N LEU A 507 -6.14 -26.57 -3.24
CA LEU A 507 -7.33 -26.10 -2.53
C LEU A 507 -7.00 -24.86 -1.70
N SER A 508 -5.94 -24.88 -0.90
CA SER A 508 -5.53 -23.72 -0.09
C SER A 508 -5.33 -22.47 -0.93
N PHE A 509 -4.68 -22.60 -2.10
CA PHE A 509 -4.52 -21.49 -3.04
C PHE A 509 -5.86 -20.96 -3.57
N VAL A 510 -6.77 -21.86 -3.98
CA VAL A 510 -8.11 -21.53 -4.46
C VAL A 510 -8.92 -20.82 -3.38
N PHE A 511 -8.95 -21.38 -2.17
CA PHE A 511 -9.66 -20.82 -1.02
C PHE A 511 -9.13 -19.42 -0.66
N ILE A 512 -7.82 -19.23 -0.55
CA ILE A 512 -7.21 -17.92 -0.23
C ILE A 512 -7.57 -16.90 -1.30
N THR A 513 -7.36 -17.26 -2.56
CA THR A 513 -7.59 -16.34 -3.68
C THR A 513 -9.06 -15.95 -3.76
N LYS A 514 -9.98 -16.92 -3.65
CA LYS A 514 -11.42 -16.62 -3.65
C LYS A 514 -11.81 -15.77 -2.45
N PHE A 515 -11.29 -16.08 -1.27
CA PHE A 515 -11.57 -15.33 -0.06
C PHE A 515 -11.16 -13.86 -0.21
N ILE A 516 -9.92 -13.59 -0.64
CA ILE A 516 -9.44 -12.21 -0.90
C ILE A 516 -10.33 -11.51 -1.94
N ASN A 517 -10.70 -12.19 -3.01
CA ASN A 517 -11.54 -11.62 -4.06
C ASN A 517 -12.98 -11.35 -3.60
N SER A 518 -13.52 -12.17 -2.70
CA SER A 518 -14.89 -12.00 -2.17
C SER A 518 -15.04 -10.73 -1.33
N PHE A 519 -14.02 -10.39 -0.53
CA PHE A 519 -13.97 -9.13 0.23
C PHE A 519 -13.82 -7.90 -0.68
N LYS A 520 -13.25 -8.09 -1.88
CA LYS A 520 -13.05 -7.03 -2.88
C LYS A 520 -14.19 -6.93 -3.90
N VAL A 521 -15.30 -7.65 -3.71
CA VAL A 521 -16.42 -7.63 -4.66
C VAL A 521 -16.95 -6.21 -4.83
N PHE A 522 -17.04 -5.70 -6.06
CA PHE A 522 -17.52 -4.33 -6.29
C PHE A 522 -18.55 -4.28 -7.42
N ALA A 523 -18.09 -4.57 -8.65
CA ALA A 523 -18.87 -4.40 -9.86
C ALA A 523 -20.26 -5.08 -9.85
N PRO A 524 -20.43 -6.35 -9.42
CA PRO A 524 -21.76 -6.97 -9.48
C PRO A 524 -22.72 -6.36 -8.46
N ILE A 525 -22.22 -5.84 -7.33
CA ILE A 525 -23.05 -5.14 -6.33
C ILE A 525 -23.49 -3.78 -6.89
N GLU A 526 -22.55 -3.00 -7.43
CA GLU A 526 -22.84 -1.71 -8.06
C GLU A 526 -23.89 -1.89 -9.18
N ILE A 527 -23.61 -2.76 -10.14
CA ILE A 527 -24.42 -2.88 -11.34
C ILE A 527 -25.79 -3.49 -11.04
N MET A 528 -25.84 -4.63 -10.33
CA MET A 528 -27.09 -5.38 -10.16
C MET A 528 -28.02 -4.78 -9.11
N THR A 529 -27.47 -4.15 -8.08
CA THR A 529 -28.27 -3.76 -6.90
C THR A 529 -28.06 -2.33 -6.42
N ASN A 530 -26.97 -1.67 -6.81
CA ASN A 530 -26.54 -0.39 -6.24
C ASN A 530 -26.54 -0.39 -4.69
N GLY A 531 -26.16 -1.51 -4.07
CA GLY A 531 -26.18 -1.70 -2.60
C GLY A 531 -27.52 -2.16 -2.02
N GLY A 532 -28.54 -2.35 -2.87
CA GLY A 532 -29.81 -2.99 -2.52
C GLY A 532 -30.74 -2.13 -1.67
N PRO A 533 -32.01 -2.55 -1.51
CA PRO A 533 -32.97 -1.84 -0.67
C PRO A 533 -32.43 -1.72 0.76
N MET A 534 -32.49 -0.51 1.34
CA MET A 534 -32.03 -0.19 2.69
C MET A 534 -30.59 -0.65 3.03
N GLY A 535 -29.73 -0.79 2.02
CA GLY A 535 -28.34 -1.25 2.16
C GLY A 535 -28.21 -2.76 2.37
N SER A 536 -29.21 -3.56 2.00
CA SER A 536 -29.21 -5.03 2.17
C SER A 536 -28.11 -5.76 1.41
N SER A 537 -27.66 -5.24 0.28
CA SER A 537 -26.50 -5.77 -0.46
C SER A 537 -25.29 -4.84 -0.43
N MET A 538 -25.30 -3.81 0.43
CA MET A 538 -24.20 -2.88 0.59
C MET A 538 -22.98 -3.64 1.12
N VAL A 539 -21.88 -3.68 0.37
CA VAL A 539 -20.60 -4.27 0.80
C VAL A 539 -19.56 -3.18 0.99
N LEU A 540 -18.50 -3.48 1.74
CA LEU A 540 -17.54 -2.48 2.21
C LEU A 540 -16.79 -1.78 1.07
N SER A 541 -16.38 -2.52 0.06
CA SER A 541 -15.81 -2.02 -1.21
C SER A 541 -16.73 -1.04 -1.94
N TYR A 542 -18.04 -1.34 -2.04
CA TYR A 542 -19.02 -0.46 -2.66
C TYR A 542 -19.31 0.77 -1.79
N TRP A 543 -19.38 0.60 -0.47
CA TRP A 543 -19.48 1.72 0.48
C TRP A 543 -18.29 2.68 0.35
N ILE A 544 -17.04 2.17 0.26
CA ILE A 544 -15.83 2.99 0.08
C ILE A 544 -15.94 3.84 -1.18
N TYR A 545 -16.41 3.24 -2.27
CA TYR A 545 -16.66 3.92 -3.54
C TYR A 545 -17.74 5.00 -3.40
N LYS A 546 -18.90 4.65 -2.81
CA LYS A 546 -20.01 5.59 -2.60
C LYS A 546 -19.58 6.79 -1.77
N VAL A 547 -18.87 6.58 -0.67
CA VAL A 547 -18.41 7.67 0.21
C VAL A 547 -17.32 8.50 -0.43
N GLY A 548 -16.33 7.88 -1.09
CA GLY A 548 -15.18 8.58 -1.64
C GLY A 548 -15.45 9.25 -2.99
N ARG A 549 -16.06 8.53 -3.94
CA ARG A 549 -16.25 8.98 -5.32
C ARG A 549 -17.55 9.74 -5.53
N ILE A 550 -18.65 9.28 -4.95
CA ILE A 550 -19.96 9.93 -5.09
C ILE A 550 -20.12 11.03 -4.03
N GLY A 551 -19.80 10.71 -2.78
CA GLY A 551 -19.92 11.63 -1.64
C GLY A 551 -18.75 12.61 -1.46
N PHE A 552 -17.68 12.47 -2.24
CA PHE A 552 -16.44 13.27 -2.14
C PHE A 552 -15.80 13.29 -0.74
N ASN A 553 -16.11 12.32 0.12
CA ASN A 553 -15.61 12.21 1.48
C ASN A 553 -14.42 11.25 1.54
N TYR A 554 -13.27 11.69 1.02
CA TYR A 554 -12.08 10.85 0.86
C TYR A 554 -11.46 10.36 2.17
N GLY A 555 -11.45 11.18 3.23
CA GLY A 555 -10.91 10.78 4.55
C GLY A 555 -11.63 9.55 5.13
N PRO A 556 -12.96 9.61 5.32
CA PRO A 556 -13.76 8.45 5.72
C PRO A 556 -13.65 7.24 4.78
N ALA A 557 -13.62 7.47 3.46
CA ALA A 557 -13.45 6.39 2.48
C ALA A 557 -12.10 5.67 2.62
N MET A 558 -11.00 6.42 2.80
CA MET A 558 -9.67 5.88 3.06
C MET A 558 -9.61 5.13 4.39
N ALA A 559 -10.30 5.62 5.44
CA ALA A 559 -10.42 4.91 6.71
C ALA A 559 -11.14 3.56 6.54
N GLY A 560 -12.25 3.52 5.78
CA GLY A 560 -12.93 2.26 5.44
C GLY A 560 -12.07 1.31 4.61
N ALA A 561 -11.27 1.82 3.68
CA ALA A 561 -10.34 1.01 2.88
C ALA A 561 -9.22 0.38 3.73
N ILE A 562 -8.74 1.08 4.76
CA ILE A 562 -7.79 0.52 5.73
C ILE A 562 -8.45 -0.59 6.53
N ILE A 563 -9.70 -0.41 6.97
CA ILE A 563 -10.44 -1.44 7.70
C ILE A 563 -10.64 -2.68 6.82
N LEU A 564 -11.05 -2.50 5.55
CA LEU A 564 -11.14 -3.60 4.58
C LEU A 564 -9.80 -4.34 4.43
N THR A 565 -8.69 -3.59 4.35
CA THR A 565 -7.34 -4.17 4.25
C THR A 565 -6.99 -4.97 5.50
N ILE A 566 -7.28 -4.45 6.69
CA ILE A 566 -7.06 -5.14 7.97
C ILE A 566 -7.91 -6.41 8.04
N MET A 567 -9.17 -6.37 7.64
CA MET A 567 -10.05 -7.54 7.59
C MET A 567 -9.47 -8.64 6.69
N ILE A 568 -9.04 -8.27 5.48
CA ILE A 568 -8.39 -9.21 4.54
C ILE A 568 -7.10 -9.76 5.13
N ALA A 569 -6.27 -8.92 5.76
CA ALA A 569 -5.00 -9.33 6.35
C ALA A 569 -5.19 -10.30 7.52
N ILE A 570 -6.11 -10.02 8.44
CA ILE A 570 -6.45 -10.90 9.57
C ILE A 570 -6.93 -12.25 9.04
N CYS A 571 -7.87 -12.25 8.10
CA CYS A 571 -8.41 -13.49 7.56
C CYS A 571 -7.37 -14.30 6.77
N THR A 572 -6.52 -13.63 5.98
CA THR A 572 -5.41 -14.27 5.25
C THR A 572 -4.40 -14.88 6.22
N PHE A 573 -4.09 -14.18 7.31
CA PHE A 573 -3.21 -14.67 8.36
C PHE A 573 -3.79 -15.91 9.06
N ILE A 574 -5.05 -15.86 9.48
CA ILE A 574 -5.79 -16.99 10.05
C ILE A 574 -5.72 -18.19 9.09
N ASN A 575 -6.10 -17.97 7.84
CA ASN A 575 -6.13 -19.02 6.83
C ASN A 575 -4.75 -19.66 6.64
N ASN A 576 -3.69 -18.86 6.47
CA ASN A 576 -2.32 -19.36 6.33
C ASN A 576 -1.87 -20.15 7.58
N ARG A 577 -2.26 -19.74 8.78
CA ARG A 577 -1.86 -20.38 10.03
C ARG A 577 -2.53 -21.72 10.28
N TYR A 578 -3.74 -21.93 9.77
CA TYR A 578 -4.50 -23.19 9.91
C TYR A 578 -4.34 -24.11 8.71
N LEU A 579 -4.46 -23.62 7.48
CA LEU A 579 -4.41 -24.47 6.28
C LEU A 579 -3.00 -24.95 5.92
N ARG A 580 -1.95 -24.13 6.08
CA ARG A 580 -0.57 -24.60 5.79
C ARG A 580 -0.09 -25.69 6.75
N LYS A 581 -0.66 -25.83 7.94
CA LYS A 581 -0.32 -26.92 8.87
C LYS A 581 -0.82 -28.29 8.39
N ILE A 582 -1.86 -28.30 7.56
CA ILE A 582 -2.45 -29.52 6.98
C ILE A 582 -1.62 -29.97 5.76
N VAL A 583 -0.93 -29.04 5.11
CA VAL A 583 -0.03 -29.29 3.96
C VAL A 583 1.33 -29.77 4.49
N ARG A 584 1.46 -31.07 4.77
CA ARG A 584 2.77 -31.73 4.92
C ARG A 584 3.25 -32.14 3.52
N TYR A 585 4.44 -31.70 3.14
CA TYR A 585 5.13 -32.13 1.93
C TYR A 585 5.61 -33.57 2.05
#